data_AF-A0A815VZZ8-F1
#
_entry.id   AF-A0A815VZZ8-F1
#
_cell.length_a   1.000
_cell.length_b   1.000
_cell.length_c   1.000
_cell.angle_alpha   90.00
_cell.angle_beta   90.00
_cell.angle_gamma   90.00
#
_symmetry.space_group_name_H-M   'P 1'
#
loop_
_entity.id
_entity.type
_entity.pdbx_description
1 polymer ?
#
loop_
_entity_poly.entity_id
_entity_poly.type
_entity_poly.pdbx_seq_one_letter_code
_entity_poly.pdbx_strand_id
1 'polypeptide(L)'
;MSLSETLANIYLYDWRKSILNQFEYKQELIGRHKDHIFFTWNKSSNILQMHLESLQKQHPSVKFRLSIGPDVHYWNAYIENRRDQTSNDTFRRRWFDLFELQSQRMEKLQQLDANKKVARFSYYYDYGPRCEFNQYFRELWSKQKTTEYTIDTEHDCVTREAALIQVEFIRRQSIVLLIEVCHLPPASTVTFWLIKSLLKIILGPSNIIYSWGNAEHELSLFIDYELFSWSILYQMKNIDIQTAFETWYHNQYSHDCDLRPYEDARELYQCTLRPAKHKHNQWSLQKAIAYAFDEFLDKSHSESKWRQSLTSSNQTTQGICHELIRYAASDCLAITKLRLLVICNWKHEQLDRHKRSK
;
A
#
# COMPACT_ATOMS: atom_id res chain seq x y z
N MET A 1 5.95 -12.29 11.97
CA MET A 1 5.26 -13.23 11.05
C MET A 1 5.57 -12.74 9.64
N SER A 2 6.01 -13.63 8.75
CA SER A 2 6.37 -13.21 7.38
C SER A 2 5.12 -12.94 6.55
N LEU A 3 5.18 -11.99 5.60
CA LEU A 3 4.05 -11.67 4.73
C LEU A 3 3.52 -12.92 3.99
N SER A 4 4.36 -13.90 3.65
CA SER A 4 3.93 -15.17 3.02
C SER A 4 3.10 -16.06 3.96
N GLU A 5 3.53 -16.28 5.21
CA GLU A 5 2.73 -16.99 6.23
C GLU A 5 1.42 -16.26 6.50
N THR A 6 1.52 -14.94 6.47
CA THR A 6 0.45 -13.99 6.70
C THR A 6 -0.47 -13.86 5.49
N LEU A 7 -0.10 -14.35 4.33
CA LEU A 7 -1.03 -14.47 3.21
C LEU A 7 -1.65 -15.87 3.20
N ALA A 8 -0.83 -16.90 3.46
CA ALA A 8 -1.28 -18.27 3.63
C ALA A 8 -2.39 -18.40 4.68
N ASN A 9 -2.27 -17.75 5.86
CA ASN A 9 -3.32 -17.96 6.86
C ASN A 9 -4.67 -17.31 6.54
N ILE A 10 -4.74 -16.37 5.59
CA ILE A 10 -6.02 -15.82 5.15
C ILE A 10 -6.71 -16.74 4.15
N TYR A 11 -6.01 -17.30 3.15
CA TYR A 11 -6.63 -18.32 2.28
C TYR A 11 -7.18 -19.49 3.07
N LEU A 12 -6.35 -19.98 3.98
CA LEU A 12 -6.69 -21.09 4.82
C LEU A 12 -7.77 -20.72 5.85
N TYR A 13 -8.04 -19.43 6.10
CA TYR A 13 -9.17 -18.97 6.92
C TYR A 13 -10.48 -19.02 6.14
N ASP A 14 -10.50 -18.52 4.91
CA ASP A 14 -11.70 -18.58 4.05
C ASP A 14 -12.05 -20.03 3.70
N TRP A 15 -11.03 -20.86 3.47
CA TRP A 15 -11.22 -22.30 3.29
C TRP A 15 -11.70 -22.96 4.57
N ARG A 16 -11.09 -22.64 5.70
CA ARG A 16 -11.58 -23.13 6.99
C ARG A 16 -13.04 -22.74 7.18
N LYS A 17 -13.47 -21.53 6.81
CA LYS A 17 -14.87 -21.10 6.92
C LYS A 17 -15.78 -21.91 6.01
N SER A 18 -15.38 -22.12 4.75
CA SER A 18 -16.13 -22.93 3.78
C SER A 18 -16.25 -24.39 4.23
N ILE A 19 -15.15 -24.97 4.71
CA ILE A 19 -15.07 -26.33 5.26
C ILE A 19 -15.89 -26.42 6.54
N LEU A 20 -15.74 -25.50 7.50
CA LEU A 20 -16.46 -25.50 8.77
C LEU A 20 -17.98 -25.33 8.62
N ASN A 21 -18.43 -24.63 7.58
CA ASN A 21 -19.86 -24.54 7.28
C ASN A 21 -20.46 -25.92 6.90
N GLN A 22 -19.62 -26.91 6.57
CA GLN A 22 -20.01 -28.28 6.26
C GLN A 22 -19.91 -29.23 7.47
N PHE A 23 -19.27 -28.78 8.56
CA PHE A 23 -19.04 -29.58 9.76
C PHE A 23 -20.29 -29.57 10.64
N GLU A 24 -20.72 -30.76 11.05
CA GLU A 24 -21.60 -30.86 12.20
C GLU A 24 -20.72 -30.83 13.44
N TYR A 25 -20.53 -29.63 14.02
CA TYR A 25 -19.58 -29.25 15.08
C TYR A 25 -19.44 -30.19 16.30
N LYS A 26 -20.21 -31.26 16.41
CA LYS A 26 -20.24 -32.14 17.58
C LYS A 26 -19.19 -33.26 17.59
N GLN A 27 -18.62 -33.66 16.45
CA GLN A 27 -17.75 -34.86 16.39
C GLN A 27 -16.53 -34.78 15.47
N GLU A 28 -16.25 -33.62 14.88
CA GLU A 28 -15.12 -33.46 13.97
C GLU A 28 -14.06 -32.52 14.57
N LEU A 29 -12.80 -32.95 14.53
CA LEU A 29 -11.64 -32.17 14.94
C LEU A 29 -11.12 -31.38 13.76
N ILE A 30 -10.67 -30.16 14.02
CA ILE A 30 -9.91 -29.36 13.07
C ILE A 30 -8.72 -28.76 13.80
N GLY A 31 -7.53 -28.95 13.24
CA GLY A 31 -6.32 -28.32 13.74
C GLY A 31 -5.54 -27.69 12.61
N ARG A 32 -4.91 -26.57 12.95
CA ARG A 32 -4.27 -25.73 11.96
C ARG A 32 -3.04 -25.01 12.51
N HIS A 33 -2.00 -24.99 11.71
CA HIS A 33 -0.72 -24.42 12.04
C HIS A 33 0.00 -24.08 10.73
N LYS A 34 0.11 -22.77 10.48
CA LYS A 34 0.63 -22.22 9.22
C LYS A 34 -0.12 -22.82 8.02
N ASP A 35 0.62 -23.40 7.10
CA ASP A 35 0.20 -24.04 5.86
C ASP A 35 -0.26 -25.49 6.02
N HIS A 36 -0.16 -26.06 7.23
CA HIS A 36 -0.72 -27.37 7.53
C HIS A 36 -2.10 -27.26 8.18
N ILE A 37 -3.05 -27.98 7.60
CA ILE A 37 -4.38 -28.22 8.16
C ILE A 37 -4.55 -29.72 8.30
N PHE A 38 -5.04 -30.17 9.45
CA PHE A 38 -5.66 -31.48 9.57
C PHE A 38 -7.11 -31.29 10.01
N PHE A 39 -7.96 -32.22 9.60
CA PHE A 39 -9.30 -32.33 10.14
C PHE A 39 -9.73 -33.79 10.11
N THR A 40 -10.64 -34.16 11.00
CA THR A 40 -11.37 -35.43 10.89
C THR A 40 -12.64 -35.18 10.10
N TRP A 41 -13.08 -36.18 9.35
CA TRP A 41 -14.22 -36.07 8.46
C TRP A 41 -15.10 -37.30 8.62
N ASN A 42 -16.34 -37.09 9.04
CA ASN A 42 -17.28 -38.17 9.36
C ASN A 42 -18.23 -38.50 8.20
N LYS A 43 -18.20 -37.72 7.10
CA LYS A 43 -18.94 -38.00 5.87
C LYS A 43 -18.10 -38.88 4.92
N SER A 44 -18.69 -39.29 3.80
CA SER A 44 -17.96 -40.12 2.82
C SER A 44 -16.79 -39.36 2.19
N SER A 45 -15.76 -40.11 1.78
CA SER A 45 -14.60 -39.58 1.06
C SER A 45 -14.98 -38.88 -0.25
N ASN A 46 -16.04 -39.35 -0.93
CA ASN A 46 -16.54 -38.73 -2.15
C ASN A 46 -17.05 -37.30 -1.91
N ILE A 47 -17.78 -37.06 -0.81
CA ILE A 47 -18.26 -35.71 -0.47
C ILE A 47 -17.07 -34.80 -0.12
N LEU A 48 -16.07 -35.33 0.58
CA LEU A 48 -14.85 -34.58 0.88
C LEU A 48 -14.13 -34.17 -0.40
N GLN A 49 -13.93 -35.12 -1.32
CA GLN A 49 -13.26 -34.90 -2.59
C GLN A 49 -13.96 -33.82 -3.41
N MET A 50 -15.29 -33.88 -3.53
CA MET A 50 -16.07 -32.84 -4.23
C MET A 50 -15.87 -31.44 -3.64
N HIS A 51 -15.83 -31.32 -2.32
CA HIS A 51 -15.60 -30.04 -1.65
C HIS A 51 -14.18 -29.52 -1.86
N LEU A 52 -13.18 -30.40 -1.79
CA LEU A 52 -11.79 -30.03 -2.04
C LEU A 52 -11.57 -29.62 -3.50
N GLU A 53 -12.20 -30.30 -4.45
CA GLU A 53 -12.17 -29.92 -5.87
C GLU A 53 -12.86 -28.58 -6.12
N SER A 54 -13.99 -28.32 -5.45
CA SER A 54 -14.67 -27.02 -5.52
C SER A 54 -13.78 -25.89 -4.97
N LEU A 55 -13.13 -26.11 -3.83
CA LEU A 55 -12.18 -25.16 -3.24
C LEU A 55 -10.96 -24.92 -4.14
N GLN A 56 -10.41 -25.97 -4.73
CA GLN A 56 -9.28 -25.85 -5.64
C GLN A 56 -9.67 -25.15 -6.95
N LYS A 57 -10.92 -25.33 -7.41
CA LYS A 57 -11.48 -24.59 -8.55
C LYS A 57 -11.68 -23.10 -8.24
N GLN A 58 -12.08 -22.76 -7.01
CA GLN A 58 -12.18 -21.37 -6.56
C GLN A 58 -10.82 -20.67 -6.48
N HIS A 59 -9.75 -21.44 -6.25
CA HIS A 59 -8.40 -20.92 -6.04
C HIS A 59 -7.34 -21.74 -6.79
N PRO A 60 -7.30 -21.68 -8.14
CA PRO A 60 -6.47 -22.55 -8.98
C PRO A 60 -4.95 -22.36 -8.76
N SER A 61 -4.55 -21.22 -8.18
CA SER A 61 -3.16 -20.88 -7.87
C SER A 61 -2.63 -21.56 -6.60
N VAL A 62 -3.48 -22.16 -5.77
CA VAL A 62 -3.06 -22.89 -4.57
C VAL A 62 -3.07 -24.39 -4.86
N LYS A 63 -1.90 -25.03 -4.81
CA LYS A 63 -1.75 -26.47 -5.01
C LYS A 63 -1.76 -27.19 -3.67
N PHE A 64 -2.77 -28.02 -3.46
CA PHE A 64 -2.81 -28.90 -2.30
C PHE A 64 -1.96 -30.15 -2.49
N ARG A 65 -1.38 -30.62 -1.39
CA ARG A 65 -1.02 -32.03 -1.22
C ARG A 65 -1.95 -32.61 -0.17
N LEU A 66 -2.89 -33.43 -0.62
CA LEU A 66 -3.82 -34.12 0.25
C LEU A 66 -3.26 -35.51 0.58
N SER A 67 -3.28 -35.86 1.86
CA SER A 67 -3.04 -37.21 2.35
C SER A 67 -4.24 -37.61 3.20
N ILE A 68 -4.91 -38.69 2.81
CA ILE A 68 -5.99 -39.30 3.59
C ILE A 68 -5.47 -40.61 4.14
N GLY A 69 -5.52 -40.78 5.45
CA GLY A 69 -5.03 -41.97 6.13
C GLY A 69 -5.90 -42.31 7.35
N PRO A 70 -5.75 -43.53 7.89
CA PRO A 70 -6.34 -43.91 9.17
C PRO A 70 -5.70 -43.14 10.33
N ASP A 71 -4.51 -42.59 10.11
CA ASP A 71 -3.77 -41.75 11.04
C ASP A 71 -3.22 -40.50 10.34
N VAL A 72 -2.94 -39.47 11.14
CA VAL A 72 -2.24 -38.26 10.70
C VAL A 72 -1.18 -37.87 11.73
N HIS A 73 0.05 -37.70 11.25
CA HIS A 73 1.12 -37.06 11.99
C HIS A 73 1.02 -35.56 11.78
N TYR A 74 0.58 -34.86 12.82
CA TYR A 74 0.45 -33.42 12.80
C TYR A 74 1.34 -32.82 13.88
N TRP A 75 2.48 -32.28 13.46
CA TRP A 75 3.52 -31.81 14.37
C TRP A 75 4.00 -32.95 15.29
N ASN A 76 3.96 -32.74 16.60
CA ASN A 76 4.30 -33.72 17.63
C ASN A 76 3.06 -34.52 18.07
N ALA A 77 1.91 -34.34 17.41
CA ALA A 77 0.71 -35.09 17.68
C ALA A 77 0.58 -36.22 16.64
N TYR A 78 0.45 -37.45 17.15
CA TYR A 78 -0.01 -38.59 16.39
C TYR A 78 -1.51 -38.74 16.64
N ILE A 79 -2.30 -38.69 15.58
CA ILE A 79 -3.76 -38.76 15.63
C ILE A 79 -4.15 -40.00 14.84
N GLU A 80 -4.77 -40.98 15.50
CA GLU A 80 -5.17 -42.25 14.89
C GLU A 80 -6.68 -42.42 15.05
N ASN A 81 -7.35 -42.73 13.95
CA ASN A 81 -8.77 -43.06 13.94
C ASN A 81 -8.96 -44.49 14.43
N ARG A 82 -8.96 -44.67 15.77
CA ARG A 82 -9.33 -45.93 16.41
C ARG A 82 -10.84 -46.01 16.45
N ARG A 83 -11.41 -47.13 15.96
CA ARG A 83 -12.87 -47.37 15.92
C ARG A 83 -13.50 -47.49 17.32
N ASP A 84 -12.70 -47.36 18.36
CA ASP A 84 -13.04 -47.63 19.75
C ASP A 84 -13.17 -46.27 20.47
N GLN A 85 -14.41 -45.88 20.80
CA GLN A 85 -14.82 -44.54 21.27
C GLN A 85 -14.10 -44.00 22.52
N THR A 86 -13.32 -44.82 23.25
CA THR A 86 -12.66 -44.44 24.50
C THR A 86 -11.38 -43.61 24.33
N SER A 87 -10.82 -43.51 23.11
CA SER A 87 -9.58 -42.74 22.86
C SER A 87 -9.81 -41.23 22.70
N ASN A 88 -11.00 -40.81 22.24
CA ASN A 88 -11.33 -39.40 22.01
C ASN A 88 -11.40 -38.58 23.31
N ASP A 89 -11.83 -39.18 24.42
CA ASP A 89 -11.85 -38.49 25.72
C ASP A 89 -10.46 -38.35 26.33
N THR A 90 -9.57 -39.31 26.08
CA THR A 90 -8.16 -39.24 26.48
C THR A 90 -7.40 -38.20 25.65
N PHE A 91 -7.71 -38.10 24.36
CA PHE A 91 -7.21 -37.02 23.49
C PHE A 91 -7.78 -35.66 23.89
N ARG A 92 -9.08 -35.54 24.19
CA ARG A 92 -9.69 -34.30 24.69
C ARG A 92 -9.02 -33.84 25.99
N ARG A 93 -8.77 -34.74 26.94
CA ARG A 93 -8.01 -34.40 28.17
C ARG A 93 -6.61 -33.89 27.86
N ARG A 94 -5.81 -34.60 27.06
CA ARG A 94 -4.47 -34.13 26.66
C ARG A 94 -4.49 -32.84 25.83
N TRP A 95 -5.56 -32.61 25.06
CA TRP A 95 -5.79 -31.37 24.32
C TRP A 95 -6.14 -30.22 25.25
N PHE A 96 -6.92 -30.47 26.30
CA PHE A 96 -7.18 -29.50 27.36
C PHE A 96 -5.92 -29.24 28.21
N ASP A 97 -5.07 -30.23 28.45
CA ASP A 97 -3.76 -30.04 29.11
C ASP A 97 -2.83 -29.18 28.23
N LEU A 98 -2.84 -29.40 26.90
CA LEU A 98 -2.16 -28.55 25.92
C LEU A 98 -2.78 -27.14 25.82
N PHE A 99 -4.09 -27.02 26.06
CA PHE A 99 -4.83 -25.76 26.12
C PHE A 99 -4.53 -25.01 27.41
N GLU A 100 -4.35 -25.69 28.55
CA GLU A 100 -3.84 -25.12 29.80
C GLU A 100 -2.39 -24.66 29.65
N LEU A 101 -1.56 -25.44 28.95
CA LEU A 101 -0.21 -25.00 28.55
C LEU A 101 -0.26 -23.78 27.62
N GLN A 102 -1.28 -23.65 26.77
CA GLN A 102 -1.56 -22.42 26.01
C GLN A 102 -2.10 -21.28 26.90
N SER A 103 -2.90 -21.55 27.93
CA SER A 103 -3.36 -20.55 28.90
C SER A 103 -2.20 -20.01 29.74
N GLN A 104 -1.28 -20.86 30.18
CA GLN A 104 -0.02 -20.46 30.82
C GLN A 104 0.90 -19.70 29.85
N ARG A 105 0.87 -20.04 28.55
CA ARG A 105 1.53 -19.29 27.49
C ARG A 105 0.85 -17.94 27.22
N MET A 106 -0.47 -17.85 27.40
CA MET A 106 -1.28 -16.63 27.32
C MET A 106 -1.03 -15.72 28.53
N GLU A 107 -0.87 -16.27 29.73
CA GLU A 107 -0.38 -15.55 30.92
C GLU A 107 1.04 -15.03 30.70
N LYS A 108 1.94 -15.84 30.15
CA LYS A 108 3.28 -15.38 29.72
C LYS A 108 3.20 -14.33 28.60
N LEU A 109 2.23 -14.42 27.69
CA LEU A 109 2.00 -13.42 26.64
C LEU A 109 1.42 -12.11 27.20
N GLN A 110 0.58 -12.18 28.24
CA GLN A 110 0.07 -11.04 29.02
C GLN A 110 1.18 -10.38 29.85
N GLN A 111 2.06 -11.18 30.46
CA GLN A 111 3.29 -10.68 31.11
C GLN A 111 4.26 -10.03 30.10
N LEU A 112 4.32 -10.56 28.88
CA LEU A 112 5.08 -9.96 27.78
C LEU A 112 4.35 -8.74 27.15
N ASP A 113 3.03 -8.63 27.24
CA ASP A 113 2.24 -7.44 26.84
C ASP A 113 2.38 -6.30 27.86
N ALA A 114 2.53 -6.63 29.15
CA ALA A 114 2.85 -5.65 30.20
C ALA A 114 4.27 -5.08 30.08
N ASN A 115 5.13 -5.73 29.29
CA ASN A 115 6.51 -5.31 29.06
C ASN A 115 6.58 -4.26 27.93
N LYS A 116 6.71 -2.98 28.30
CA LYS A 116 6.75 -1.80 27.40
C LYS A 116 7.88 -1.81 26.35
N LYS A 117 8.70 -2.85 26.29
CA LYS A 117 9.88 -2.99 25.41
C LYS A 117 9.70 -4.00 24.27
N VAL A 118 8.53 -4.63 24.13
CA VAL A 118 8.29 -5.63 23.08
C VAL A 118 7.44 -5.04 21.96
N ALA A 119 8.04 -4.79 20.79
CA ALA A 119 7.31 -4.39 19.59
C ALA A 119 6.76 -5.62 18.85
N ARG A 120 5.44 -5.68 18.66
CA ARG A 120 4.73 -6.76 17.95
C ARG A 120 3.91 -6.21 16.81
N PHE A 121 4.03 -6.82 15.63
CA PHE A 121 3.06 -6.67 14.55
C PHE A 121 2.87 -7.99 13.78
N SER A 122 1.61 -8.35 13.51
CA SER A 122 1.18 -9.44 12.64
C SER A 122 -0.11 -9.01 11.95
N TYR A 123 -0.17 -8.97 10.61
CA TYR A 123 -1.44 -8.97 9.88
C TYR A 123 -1.36 -9.29 8.37
N TYR A 124 -2.44 -9.96 7.90
CA TYR A 124 -2.70 -10.90 6.79
C TYR A 124 -3.33 -10.38 5.51
N TYR A 125 -3.13 -11.03 4.33
CA TYR A 125 -3.93 -10.83 3.06
C TYR A 125 -4.19 -12.03 2.08
N ASP A 126 -4.91 -11.76 0.96
CA ASP A 126 -5.94 -12.57 0.27
C ASP A 126 -6.03 -12.27 -1.27
N TYR A 127 -6.63 -13.07 -2.19
CA TYR A 127 -6.58 -12.84 -3.68
C TYR A 127 -7.92 -12.46 -4.38
N GLY A 128 -7.81 -11.76 -5.54
CA GLY A 128 -8.78 -11.05 -6.40
C GLY A 128 -7.99 -10.15 -7.38
N PRO A 129 -8.33 -8.92 -7.82
CA PRO A 129 -7.32 -7.88 -8.17
C PRO A 129 -6.31 -7.69 -7.03
N ARG A 130 -6.75 -8.05 -5.83
CA ARG A 130 -6.01 -8.49 -4.65
C ARG A 130 -4.87 -9.50 -4.89
N CYS A 131 -4.88 -10.24 -5.99
CA CYS A 131 -3.88 -11.20 -6.47
C CYS A 131 -2.64 -10.51 -6.92
N GLU A 132 -2.83 -9.77 -7.99
CA GLU A 132 -1.83 -8.92 -8.58
C GLU A 132 -1.46 -7.84 -7.58
N PHE A 133 -2.43 -7.23 -6.88
CA PHE A 133 -2.15 -6.34 -5.77
C PHE A 133 -1.31 -7.01 -4.69
N ASN A 134 -1.62 -8.21 -4.21
CA ASN A 134 -0.77 -8.89 -3.22
C ASN A 134 0.56 -9.35 -3.77
N GLN A 135 0.65 -9.67 -5.06
CA GLN A 135 1.89 -10.04 -5.72
C GLN A 135 2.78 -8.80 -5.86
N TYR A 136 2.26 -7.70 -6.40
CA TYR A 136 2.92 -6.41 -6.47
C TYR A 136 3.23 -5.88 -5.07
N PHE A 137 2.33 -6.05 -4.10
CA PHE A 137 2.56 -5.73 -2.69
C PHE A 137 3.66 -6.62 -2.12
N ARG A 138 3.66 -7.93 -2.37
CA ARG A 138 4.76 -8.83 -1.99
C ARG A 138 6.06 -8.44 -2.67
N GLU A 139 6.07 -8.07 -3.94
CA GLU A 139 7.27 -7.65 -4.69
C GLU A 139 7.81 -6.32 -4.17
N LEU A 140 6.92 -5.35 -3.94
CA LEU A 140 7.19 -4.09 -3.25
C LEU A 140 7.79 -4.36 -1.86
N TRP A 141 7.32 -5.37 -1.14
CA TRP A 141 7.66 -5.59 0.27
C TRP A 141 8.80 -6.58 0.55
N SER A 142 9.01 -7.57 -0.31
CA SER A 142 9.92 -8.70 -0.06
C SER A 142 11.31 -8.52 -0.66
N LYS A 143 11.47 -7.71 -1.72
CA LYS A 143 12.72 -7.68 -2.49
C LYS A 143 13.58 -6.43 -2.30
N GLN A 144 13.03 -5.31 -1.82
CA GLN A 144 13.79 -4.09 -1.50
C GLN A 144 12.90 -3.08 -0.75
N LYS A 145 13.10 -2.91 0.57
CA LYS A 145 12.37 -1.92 1.36
C LYS A 145 12.80 -0.52 0.94
N THR A 146 11.87 0.34 0.52
CA THR A 146 12.14 1.78 0.39
C THR A 146 11.63 2.51 1.63
N THR A 147 12.34 3.56 2.01
CA THR A 147 11.95 4.50 3.07
C THR A 147 11.65 5.88 2.48
N GLU A 148 11.56 5.98 1.16
CA GLU A 148 11.40 7.22 0.42
C GLU A 148 10.24 7.10 -0.55
N TYR A 149 9.33 8.06 -0.47
CA TYR A 149 8.09 8.06 -1.23
C TYR A 149 7.82 9.44 -1.78
N THR A 150 7.22 9.51 -2.95
CA THR A 150 6.57 10.74 -3.43
C THR A 150 5.07 10.58 -3.27
N ILE A 151 4.40 11.62 -2.79
CA ILE A 151 2.96 11.68 -2.68
C ILE A 151 2.44 12.93 -3.39
N ASP A 152 1.33 12.73 -4.10
CA ASP A 152 0.53 13.78 -4.69
C ASP A 152 -0.96 13.39 -4.59
N THR A 153 -1.86 14.37 -4.71
CA THR A 153 -3.29 14.16 -4.51
C THR A 153 -4.12 14.85 -5.58
N GLU A 154 -5.30 14.31 -5.87
CA GLU A 154 -6.25 14.95 -6.78
C GLU A 154 -7.62 15.12 -6.13
N HIS A 155 -8.26 16.22 -6.52
CA HIS A 155 -9.63 16.54 -6.18
C HIS A 155 -10.52 16.40 -7.40
N ASP A 156 -11.78 16.03 -7.18
CA ASP A 156 -12.76 16.10 -8.25
C ASP A 156 -13.07 17.57 -8.60
N CYS A 157 -12.97 17.91 -9.88
CA CYS A 157 -13.14 19.30 -10.32
C CYS A 157 -14.56 19.84 -10.09
N VAL A 158 -15.57 18.96 -10.06
CA VAL A 158 -16.98 19.34 -9.93
C VAL A 158 -17.34 19.48 -8.46
N THR A 159 -17.04 18.46 -7.65
CA THR A 159 -17.46 18.45 -6.24
C THR A 159 -16.45 19.02 -5.29
N ARG A 160 -15.20 19.23 -5.75
CA ARG A 160 -14.05 19.67 -4.92
C ARG A 160 -13.70 18.70 -3.80
N GLU A 161 -14.22 17.48 -3.86
CA GLU A 161 -13.93 16.44 -2.88
C GLU A 161 -12.61 15.73 -3.19
N ALA A 162 -11.97 15.21 -2.16
CA ALA A 162 -10.82 14.33 -2.26
C ALA A 162 -11.14 13.08 -3.10
N ALA A 163 -10.35 12.80 -4.13
CA ALA A 163 -10.65 11.76 -5.12
C ALA A 163 -9.54 10.72 -5.29
N LEU A 164 -8.28 11.14 -5.29
CA LEU A 164 -7.15 10.25 -5.56
C LEU A 164 -5.97 10.56 -4.64
N ILE A 165 -5.35 9.52 -4.10
CA ILE A 165 -4.01 9.59 -3.51
C ILE A 165 -3.06 8.84 -4.44
N GLN A 166 -1.97 9.50 -4.80
CA GLN A 166 -0.92 8.95 -5.66
C GLN A 166 0.32 8.74 -4.80
N VAL A 167 0.91 7.55 -4.86
CA VAL A 167 2.11 7.22 -4.07
C VAL A 167 3.14 6.51 -4.93
N GLU A 168 4.27 7.18 -5.18
CA GLU A 168 5.43 6.55 -5.79
C GLU A 168 6.34 5.94 -4.73
N PHE A 169 6.70 4.67 -4.92
CA PHE A 169 7.77 4.01 -4.21
C PHE A 169 9.09 4.30 -4.92
N ILE A 170 9.90 5.23 -4.39
CA ILE A 170 11.13 5.67 -5.06
C ILE A 170 12.17 4.56 -5.03
N ARG A 171 12.52 4.04 -6.23
CA ARG A 171 13.46 2.93 -6.46
C ARG A 171 14.12 3.04 -7.84
N ARG A 172 15.02 2.11 -8.17
CA ARG A 172 15.56 1.98 -9.54
C ARG A 172 14.47 1.67 -10.58
N GLN A 173 13.47 0.88 -10.18
CA GLN A 173 12.21 0.72 -10.91
C GLN A 173 11.10 1.17 -9.97
N SER A 174 10.66 2.42 -10.16
CA SER A 174 9.59 3.00 -9.36
C SER A 174 8.25 2.35 -9.69
N ILE A 175 7.40 2.26 -8.67
CA ILE A 175 6.02 1.82 -8.78
C ILE A 175 5.15 2.96 -8.25
N VAL A 176 4.15 3.36 -9.02
CA VAL A 176 3.15 4.34 -8.58
C VAL A 176 1.87 3.60 -8.23
N LEU A 177 1.42 3.78 -6.99
CA LEU A 177 0.15 3.30 -6.50
C LEU A 177 -0.88 4.42 -6.58
N LEU A 178 -2.02 4.13 -7.20
CA LEU A 178 -3.16 5.03 -7.30
C LEU A 178 -4.28 4.51 -6.39
N ILE A 179 -4.74 5.33 -5.44
CA ILE A 179 -5.76 4.97 -4.45
C ILE A 179 -6.97 5.87 -4.67
N GLU A 180 -8.00 5.32 -5.32
CA GLU A 180 -9.26 6.00 -5.62
C GLU A 180 -10.15 6.04 -4.38
N VAL A 181 -10.18 7.17 -3.65
CA VAL A 181 -10.86 7.21 -2.35
C VAL A 181 -12.39 7.22 -2.46
N CYS A 182 -12.91 7.70 -3.59
CA CYS A 182 -14.35 7.62 -3.90
C CYS A 182 -14.83 6.19 -4.21
N HIS A 183 -13.90 5.26 -4.46
CA HIS A 183 -14.19 3.86 -4.80
C HIS A 183 -13.59 2.89 -3.78
N LEU A 184 -13.39 3.35 -2.54
CA LEU A 184 -12.88 2.48 -1.49
C LEU A 184 -13.82 1.29 -1.24
N PRO A 185 -13.25 0.11 -0.99
CA PRO A 185 -14.05 -1.02 -0.55
C PRO A 185 -14.64 -0.74 0.85
N PRO A 186 -15.76 -1.38 1.22
CA PRO A 186 -16.38 -1.14 2.53
C PRO A 186 -15.40 -1.36 3.68
N ALA A 187 -15.52 -0.57 4.75
CA ALA A 187 -14.61 -0.61 5.91
C ALA A 187 -14.58 -1.98 6.63
N SER A 188 -15.61 -2.80 6.45
CA SER A 188 -15.66 -4.18 6.97
C SER A 188 -14.84 -5.17 6.13
N THR A 189 -14.43 -4.79 4.91
CA THR A 189 -13.68 -5.68 4.03
C THR A 189 -12.22 -5.71 4.40
N VAL A 190 -11.61 -6.88 4.21
CA VAL A 190 -10.18 -6.99 4.42
C VAL A 190 -9.41 -6.07 3.46
N THR A 191 -9.86 -5.89 2.20
CA THR A 191 -9.30 -4.97 1.18
C THR A 191 -9.09 -3.54 1.71
N PHE A 192 -10.07 -2.99 2.44
CA PHE A 192 -9.95 -1.68 3.07
C PHE A 192 -8.80 -1.66 4.10
N TRP A 193 -8.70 -2.71 4.92
CA TRP A 193 -7.71 -2.80 5.99
C TRP A 193 -6.26 -2.91 5.52
N LEU A 194 -5.93 -3.42 4.31
CA LEU A 194 -4.54 -3.23 3.82
C LEU A 194 -4.33 -1.85 3.29
N ILE A 195 -5.28 -1.24 2.57
CA ILE A 195 -5.06 0.11 2.06
C ILE A 195 -4.73 1.02 3.25
N LYS A 196 -5.52 0.91 4.33
CA LYS A 196 -5.27 1.56 5.62
C LYS A 196 -3.92 1.19 6.24
N SER A 197 -3.59 -0.10 6.32
CA SER A 197 -2.32 -0.54 6.90
C SER A 197 -1.10 -0.09 6.08
N LEU A 198 -1.21 -0.11 4.75
CA LEU A 198 -0.20 0.31 3.81
C LEU A 198 0.09 1.80 3.96
N LEU A 199 -0.96 2.63 3.91
CA LEU A 199 -0.82 4.07 4.10
C LEU A 199 -0.24 4.41 5.47
N LYS A 200 -0.69 3.74 6.53
CA LYS A 200 -0.08 3.89 7.87
C LYS A 200 1.43 3.59 7.88
N ILE A 201 1.88 2.60 7.10
CA ILE A 201 3.30 2.26 7.02
C ILE A 201 4.05 3.29 6.17
N ILE A 202 3.50 3.67 5.01
CA ILE A 202 4.10 4.66 4.09
C ILE A 202 4.28 6.00 4.79
N LEU A 203 3.22 6.50 5.43
CA LEU A 203 3.19 7.78 6.15
C LEU A 203 3.87 7.71 7.52
N GLY A 204 4.46 6.56 7.88
CA GLY A 204 5.13 6.39 9.16
C GLY A 204 6.36 7.29 9.31
N PRO A 205 6.71 7.70 10.55
CA PRO A 205 7.78 8.67 10.82
C PRO A 205 9.19 8.20 10.42
N SER A 206 9.38 6.90 10.16
CA SER A 206 10.65 6.35 9.69
C SER A 206 10.91 6.58 8.21
N ASN A 207 9.89 7.03 7.46
CA ASN A 207 9.98 7.25 6.03
C ASN A 207 10.06 8.75 5.72
N ILE A 208 10.51 9.08 4.53
CA ILE A 208 10.57 10.43 4.00
C ILE A 208 9.54 10.53 2.88
N ILE A 209 8.63 11.49 3.00
CA ILE A 209 7.63 11.81 2.00
C ILE A 209 8.06 13.07 1.26
N TYR A 210 8.12 13.01 -0.06
CA TYR A 210 8.33 14.15 -0.93
C TYR A 210 7.00 14.54 -1.57
N SER A 211 6.71 15.84 -1.63
CA SER A 211 5.49 16.37 -2.24
C SER A 211 5.77 17.70 -2.92
N TRP A 212 4.88 18.10 -3.84
CA TRP A 212 4.91 19.44 -4.42
C TRP A 212 3.98 20.37 -3.63
N GLY A 213 4.50 21.01 -2.59
CA GLY A 213 3.69 21.73 -1.62
C GLY A 213 3.50 20.94 -0.32
N ASN A 214 2.57 21.38 0.51
CA ASN A 214 2.36 20.85 1.86
C ASN A 214 1.46 19.59 1.84
N ALA A 215 2.07 18.41 1.85
CA ALA A 215 1.33 17.15 1.86
C ALA A 215 0.46 16.95 3.12
N GLU A 216 0.83 17.52 4.27
CA GLU A 216 0.00 17.42 5.48
C GLU A 216 -1.35 18.10 5.24
N HIS A 217 -1.32 19.29 4.62
CA HIS A 217 -2.53 20.03 4.28
C HIS A 217 -3.38 19.27 3.25
N GLU A 218 -2.77 18.77 2.18
CA GLU A 218 -3.49 18.03 1.14
C GLU A 218 -4.09 16.72 1.66
N LEU A 219 -3.29 15.91 2.37
CA LEU A 219 -3.75 14.64 2.94
C LEU A 219 -4.78 14.83 4.06
N SER A 220 -4.84 16.00 4.70
CA SER A 220 -5.85 16.26 5.73
C SER A 220 -7.29 16.13 5.21
N LEU A 221 -7.49 16.41 3.92
CA LEU A 221 -8.77 16.29 3.23
C LEU A 221 -9.25 14.84 3.07
N PHE A 222 -8.37 13.87 3.36
CA PHE A 222 -8.65 12.44 3.24
C PHE A 222 -8.90 11.74 4.59
N ILE A 223 -8.85 12.48 5.71
CA ILE A 223 -8.98 11.88 7.06
C ILE A 223 -10.34 11.24 7.29
N ASP A 224 -11.40 11.82 6.72
CA ASP A 224 -12.78 11.33 6.87
C ASP A 224 -13.00 9.96 6.20
N TYR A 225 -12.08 9.52 5.33
CA TYR A 225 -12.10 8.17 4.73
C TYR A 225 -11.49 7.10 5.66
N GLU A 226 -11.06 7.48 6.86
CA GLU A 226 -10.49 6.61 7.90
C GLU A 226 -9.26 5.79 7.46
N LEU A 227 -8.58 6.19 6.39
CA LEU A 227 -7.37 5.52 5.88
C LEU A 227 -6.14 5.79 6.76
N PHE A 228 -6.12 6.93 7.45
CA PHE A 228 -5.11 7.35 8.42
C PHE A 228 -5.70 8.46 9.31
N SER A 229 -4.95 8.93 10.30
CA SER A 229 -5.40 9.91 11.30
C SER A 229 -4.52 11.15 11.30
N TRP A 230 -5.02 12.25 11.86
CA TRP A 230 -4.24 13.46 12.16
C TRP A 230 -2.91 13.16 12.85
N SER A 231 -2.92 12.25 13.83
CA SER A 231 -1.70 11.85 14.54
C SER A 231 -0.63 11.22 13.65
N ILE A 232 -1.01 10.53 12.57
CA ILE A 232 -0.07 10.00 11.58
C ILE A 232 0.48 11.16 10.75
N LEU A 233 -0.37 12.07 10.29
CA LEU A 233 0.07 13.22 9.49
C LEU A 233 1.04 14.13 10.25
N TYR A 234 0.77 14.44 11.53
CA TYR A 234 1.67 15.25 12.35
C TYR A 234 3.04 14.61 12.62
N GLN A 235 3.14 13.29 12.51
CA GLN A 235 4.40 12.55 12.68
C GLN A 235 5.10 12.29 11.36
N MET A 236 4.45 12.58 10.23
CA MET A 236 5.00 12.36 8.90
C MET A 236 6.20 13.28 8.68
N LYS A 237 7.31 12.71 8.24
CA LYS A 237 8.45 13.50 7.77
C LYS A 237 8.24 13.86 6.31
N ASN A 238 7.67 15.04 6.08
CA ASN A 238 7.47 15.59 4.74
C ASN A 238 8.61 16.55 4.35
N ILE A 239 9.02 16.50 3.09
CA ILE A 239 9.90 17.46 2.45
C ILE A 239 9.13 18.05 1.27
N ASP A 240 8.76 19.32 1.42
CA ASP A 240 8.16 20.12 0.36
C ASP A 240 9.21 20.45 -0.72
N ILE A 241 9.12 19.75 -1.85
CA ILE A 241 10.00 19.94 -3.00
C ILE A 241 9.77 21.27 -3.69
N GLN A 242 8.58 21.87 -3.60
CA GLN A 242 8.30 23.19 -4.18
C GLN A 242 9.15 24.26 -3.49
N THR A 243 9.11 24.31 -2.16
CA THR A 243 9.92 25.24 -1.34
C THR A 243 11.42 24.96 -1.50
N ALA A 244 11.81 23.69 -1.52
CA ALA A 244 13.20 23.30 -1.67
C ALA A 244 13.75 23.66 -3.08
N PHE A 245 12.94 23.49 -4.13
CA PHE A 245 13.26 23.90 -5.49
C PHE A 245 13.40 25.41 -5.61
N GLU A 246 12.50 26.18 -5.00
CA GLU A 246 12.58 27.64 -4.98
C GLU A 246 13.88 28.12 -4.31
N THR A 247 14.24 27.50 -3.20
CA THR A 247 15.50 27.78 -2.50
C THR A 247 16.71 27.43 -3.37
N TRP A 248 16.73 26.23 -3.95
CA TRP A 248 17.79 25.82 -4.88
C TRP A 248 17.93 26.79 -6.05
N TYR A 249 16.80 27.16 -6.67
CA TYR A 249 16.74 28.09 -7.78
C TYR A 249 17.34 29.45 -7.42
N HIS A 250 16.97 30.04 -6.27
CA HIS A 250 17.54 31.31 -5.82
C HIS A 250 19.06 31.20 -5.54
N ASN A 251 19.52 30.07 -5.00
CA ASN A 251 20.94 29.86 -4.70
C ASN A 251 21.81 29.73 -5.95
N GLN A 252 21.34 29.06 -7.00
CA GLN A 252 22.06 28.96 -8.28
C GLN A 252 22.21 30.32 -8.97
N TYR A 253 21.35 31.27 -8.61
CA TYR A 253 21.16 32.53 -9.30
C TYR A 253 21.18 33.71 -8.31
N SER A 254 22.15 33.67 -7.40
CA SER A 254 22.52 34.83 -6.59
C SER A 254 23.11 35.90 -7.50
N HIS A 255 22.26 36.77 -8.04
CA HIS A 255 22.68 37.95 -8.78
C HIS A 255 22.08 39.20 -8.13
N ASP A 256 22.94 40.20 -7.93
CA ASP A 256 22.60 41.61 -7.67
C ASP A 256 21.99 42.22 -8.95
N CYS A 257 20.88 41.65 -9.44
CA CYS A 257 20.09 42.35 -10.43
C CYS A 257 19.38 43.49 -9.71
N ASP A 258 19.86 44.72 -9.92
CA ASP A 258 19.20 45.96 -9.51
C ASP A 258 17.72 45.86 -9.86
N LEU A 259 16.90 45.63 -8.83
CA LEU A 259 15.46 45.64 -8.91
C LEU A 259 15.05 47.08 -9.19
N ARG A 260 15.11 47.51 -10.46
CA ARG A 260 14.49 48.77 -10.84
C ARG A 260 12.98 48.58 -10.65
N PRO A 261 12.33 49.33 -9.74
CA PRO A 261 10.89 49.28 -9.63
C PRO A 261 10.35 49.76 -10.98
N TYR A 262 9.69 48.88 -11.72
CA TYR A 262 8.93 49.31 -12.88
C TYR A 262 7.64 49.94 -12.34
N GLU A 263 7.40 51.21 -12.65
CA GLU A 263 6.32 52.04 -12.07
C GLU A 263 4.89 51.62 -12.50
N ASP A 264 4.71 50.44 -13.08
CA ASP A 264 3.41 49.91 -13.47
C ASP A 264 3.18 48.54 -12.82
N ALA A 265 2.01 48.38 -12.19
CA ALA A 265 1.56 47.26 -11.36
C ALA A 265 1.37 45.91 -12.10
N ARG A 266 2.28 45.56 -13.01
CA ARG A 266 2.40 44.27 -13.67
C ARG A 266 3.81 43.74 -13.44
N GLU A 267 4.07 43.30 -12.20
CA GLU A 267 5.36 42.81 -11.71
C GLU A 267 5.82 41.52 -12.42
N LEU A 268 6.34 41.63 -13.64
CA LEU A 268 7.13 40.58 -14.28
C LEU A 268 8.60 40.95 -14.11
N TYR A 269 9.32 40.19 -13.29
CA TYR A 269 10.78 40.30 -13.22
C TYR A 269 11.38 39.92 -14.57
N GLN A 270 11.81 40.91 -15.36
CA GLN A 270 12.64 40.69 -16.53
C GLN A 270 14.10 40.60 -16.08
N CYS A 271 14.48 39.47 -15.50
CA CYS A 271 15.87 39.04 -15.56
C CYS A 271 15.97 38.12 -16.78
N THR A 272 16.82 38.44 -17.76
CA THR A 272 17.03 37.61 -18.96
C THR A 272 17.49 36.18 -18.62
N LEU A 273 17.96 35.95 -17.39
CA LEU A 273 18.38 34.66 -16.86
C LEU A 273 17.31 33.96 -16.00
N ARG A 274 16.17 34.60 -15.71
CA ARG A 274 15.06 34.03 -14.91
C ARG A 274 13.79 33.92 -15.76
N PRO A 275 13.03 32.82 -15.67
CA PRO A 275 11.68 32.81 -16.19
C PRO A 275 10.84 33.88 -15.50
N ALA A 276 10.10 34.67 -16.28
CA ALA A 276 9.26 35.72 -15.73
C ALA A 276 8.20 35.10 -14.79
N LYS A 277 8.26 35.48 -13.50
CA LYS A 277 7.35 34.99 -12.46
C LYS A 277 7.06 36.14 -11.50
N HIS A 278 5.81 36.28 -11.07
CA HIS A 278 5.44 37.26 -10.04
C HIS A 278 6.09 36.90 -8.70
N LYS A 279 6.46 37.90 -7.89
CA LYS A 279 7.16 37.73 -6.59
C LYS A 279 6.47 36.77 -5.62
N HIS A 280 5.14 36.76 -5.67
CA HIS A 280 4.28 36.02 -4.75
C HIS A 280 3.73 34.74 -5.35
N ASN A 281 3.97 34.47 -6.63
CA ASN A 281 3.52 33.22 -7.22
C ASN A 281 4.42 32.11 -6.71
N GLN A 282 3.84 30.97 -6.32
CA GLN A 282 4.60 29.75 -6.12
C GLN A 282 4.96 29.13 -7.47
N TRP A 283 5.99 28.27 -7.49
CA TRP A 283 6.31 27.53 -8.71
C TRP A 283 5.22 26.49 -8.96
N SER A 284 4.63 26.47 -10.16
CA SER A 284 3.84 25.29 -10.55
C SER A 284 4.81 24.15 -10.91
N LEU A 285 4.40 22.91 -10.66
CA LEU A 285 5.20 21.72 -10.96
C LEU A 285 5.61 21.69 -12.44
N GLN A 286 4.66 21.96 -13.34
CA GLN A 286 4.92 22.02 -14.79
C GLN A 286 5.99 23.06 -15.15
N LYS A 287 5.94 24.27 -14.56
CA LYS A 287 6.95 25.31 -14.83
C LYS A 287 8.32 24.92 -14.30
N ALA A 288 8.38 24.27 -13.13
CA ALA A 288 9.64 23.79 -12.56
C ALA A 288 10.26 22.69 -13.43
N ILE A 289 9.45 21.74 -13.92
CA ILE A 289 9.91 20.68 -14.84
C ILE A 289 10.37 21.25 -16.18
N ALA A 290 9.56 22.11 -16.80
CA ALA A 290 9.92 22.75 -18.07
C ALA A 290 11.24 23.52 -17.93
N TYR A 291 11.40 24.26 -16.83
CA TYR A 291 12.64 24.98 -16.57
C TYR A 291 13.84 24.04 -16.35
N ALA A 292 13.72 23.09 -15.44
CA ALA A 292 14.84 22.25 -15.02
C ALA A 292 15.25 21.25 -16.11
N PHE A 293 14.30 20.71 -16.86
CA PHE A 293 14.53 19.55 -17.73
C PHE A 293 14.16 19.76 -19.19
N ASP A 294 13.62 20.93 -19.57
CA ASP A 294 13.10 21.21 -20.91
C ASP A 294 12.03 20.19 -21.35
N GLU A 295 11.20 19.80 -20.39
CA GLU A 295 10.15 18.80 -20.57
C GLU A 295 8.77 19.40 -20.35
N PHE A 296 7.81 18.92 -21.14
CA PHE A 296 6.41 19.26 -20.95
C PHE A 296 5.74 18.23 -20.05
N LEU A 297 5.31 18.68 -18.87
CA LEU A 297 4.39 17.91 -18.03
C LEU A 297 2.97 18.27 -18.45
N ASP A 298 2.25 17.31 -19.03
CA ASP A 298 0.88 17.54 -19.47
C ASP A 298 -0.03 17.77 -18.26
N LYS A 299 -0.75 18.90 -18.28
CA LYS A 299 -1.71 19.31 -17.26
C LYS A 299 -3.15 19.35 -17.76
N SER A 300 -3.42 18.76 -18.93
CA SER A 300 -4.75 18.67 -19.54
C SER A 300 -5.81 18.02 -18.64
N HIS A 301 -5.38 17.20 -17.67
CA HIS A 301 -6.26 16.44 -16.79
C HIS A 301 -6.39 16.98 -15.37
N SER A 302 -5.82 18.15 -15.04
CA SER A 302 -5.94 18.75 -13.70
C SER A 302 -7.38 19.10 -13.30
N GLU A 303 -8.28 19.26 -14.28
CA GLU A 303 -9.70 19.51 -14.07
C GLU A 303 -10.57 18.30 -14.46
N SER A 304 -10.03 17.09 -14.34
CA SER A 304 -10.75 15.88 -14.69
C SER A 304 -11.76 15.45 -13.61
N LYS A 305 -12.71 14.60 -14.02
CA LYS A 305 -13.68 13.95 -13.13
C LYS A 305 -13.06 12.74 -12.46
N TRP A 306 -12.16 12.98 -11.50
CA TRP A 306 -11.47 11.94 -10.74
C TRP A 306 -12.39 11.06 -9.89
N ARG A 307 -13.65 11.46 -9.68
CA ARG A 307 -14.68 10.59 -9.09
C ARG A 307 -15.08 9.40 -9.96
N GLN A 308 -14.75 9.38 -11.25
CA GLN A 308 -15.04 8.21 -12.09
C GLN A 308 -13.98 7.13 -11.90
N SER A 309 -14.41 5.86 -11.83
CA SER A 309 -13.44 4.78 -11.59
C SER A 309 -12.47 4.65 -12.77
N LEU A 310 -11.18 4.55 -12.45
CA LEU A 310 -10.09 4.29 -13.40
C LEU A 310 -10.13 2.86 -13.97
N THR A 311 -11.06 2.02 -13.51
CA THR A 311 -11.22 0.61 -13.93
C THR A 311 -12.43 0.36 -14.85
N SER A 312 -13.01 1.42 -15.42
CA SER A 312 -14.19 1.30 -16.29
C SER A 312 -13.94 0.35 -17.47
N SER A 313 -14.84 -0.62 -17.66
CA SER A 313 -14.75 -1.66 -18.69
C SER A 313 -15.26 -1.25 -20.08
N ASN A 314 -15.76 -0.03 -20.25
CA ASN A 314 -16.24 0.45 -21.54
C ASN A 314 -15.05 0.89 -22.41
N GLN A 315 -14.96 0.38 -23.65
CA GLN A 315 -13.84 0.65 -24.56
C GLN A 315 -13.63 2.14 -24.87
N THR A 316 -14.71 2.94 -24.90
CA THR A 316 -14.65 4.39 -25.09
C THR A 316 -14.12 5.16 -23.88
N THR A 317 -14.28 4.65 -22.66
CA THR A 317 -13.72 5.27 -21.44
C THR A 317 -12.32 4.78 -21.13
N GLN A 318 -11.91 3.63 -21.66
CA GLN A 318 -10.59 3.05 -21.40
C GLN A 318 -9.43 3.94 -21.86
N GLY A 319 -9.57 4.64 -23.00
CA GLY A 319 -8.57 5.59 -23.48
C GLY A 319 -8.34 6.74 -22.51
N ILE A 320 -9.44 7.33 -22.03
CA ILE A 320 -9.43 8.42 -21.03
C ILE A 320 -8.84 7.92 -19.71
N CYS A 321 -9.20 6.73 -19.23
CA CYS A 321 -8.64 6.14 -18.02
C CYS A 321 -7.11 5.98 -18.11
N HIS A 322 -6.59 5.52 -19.25
CA HIS A 322 -5.14 5.42 -19.45
C HIS A 322 -4.44 6.78 -19.44
N GLU A 323 -5.07 7.83 -19.96
CA GLU A 323 -4.54 9.20 -19.91
C GLU A 323 -4.51 9.73 -18.47
N LEU A 324 -5.58 9.51 -17.71
CA LEU A 324 -5.64 9.87 -16.28
C LEU A 324 -4.57 9.14 -15.45
N ILE A 325 -4.42 7.82 -15.63
CA ILE A 325 -3.38 7.04 -14.93
C ILE A 325 -1.99 7.58 -15.28
N ARG A 326 -1.73 7.88 -16.57
CA ARG A 326 -0.45 8.41 -17.02
C ARG A 326 -0.19 9.79 -16.43
N TYR A 327 -1.20 10.66 -16.41
CA TYR A 327 -1.12 11.98 -15.80
C TYR A 327 -0.75 11.87 -14.31
N ALA A 328 -1.52 11.10 -13.53
CA ALA A 328 -1.29 10.92 -12.09
C ALA A 328 0.11 10.34 -11.79
N ALA A 329 0.54 9.35 -12.59
CA ALA A 329 1.87 8.79 -12.43
C ALA A 329 2.98 9.79 -12.81
N SER A 330 2.76 10.61 -13.84
CA SER A 330 3.76 11.58 -14.31
C SER A 330 4.01 12.68 -13.29
N ASP A 331 3.01 13.08 -12.51
CA ASP A 331 3.15 14.10 -11.47
C ASP A 331 4.06 13.63 -10.33
N CYS A 332 3.81 12.43 -9.80
CA CYS A 332 4.71 11.82 -8.82
C CYS A 332 6.15 11.69 -9.36
N LEU A 333 6.31 11.17 -10.59
CA LEU A 333 7.63 10.99 -11.19
C LEU A 333 8.35 12.33 -11.41
N ALA A 334 7.62 13.38 -11.76
CA ALA A 334 8.14 14.74 -11.91
C ALA A 334 8.70 15.27 -10.57
N ILE A 335 7.96 15.10 -9.47
CA ILE A 335 8.42 15.49 -8.13
C ILE A 335 9.68 14.71 -7.75
N THR A 336 9.71 13.39 -7.97
CA THR A 336 10.90 12.55 -7.72
C THR A 336 12.11 13.01 -8.54
N LYS A 337 11.89 13.48 -9.75
CA LYS A 337 12.95 14.01 -10.60
C LYS A 337 13.48 15.36 -10.12
N LEU A 338 12.61 16.29 -9.71
CA LEU A 338 13.01 17.56 -9.09
C LEU A 338 13.70 17.34 -7.74
N ARG A 339 13.28 16.32 -7.00
CA ARG A 339 13.96 15.89 -5.77
C ARG A 339 15.43 15.55 -6.04
N LEU A 340 15.75 14.82 -7.11
CA LEU A 340 17.16 14.52 -7.46
C LEU A 340 17.97 15.81 -7.68
N LEU A 341 17.38 16.77 -8.40
CA LEU A 341 18.01 18.07 -8.65
C LEU A 341 18.34 18.80 -7.34
N VAL A 342 17.35 18.92 -6.45
CA VAL A 342 17.43 19.75 -5.24
C VAL A 342 18.24 19.07 -4.15
N ILE A 343 18.01 17.78 -3.89
CA ILE A 343 18.68 17.05 -2.80
C ILE A 343 20.11 16.70 -3.14
N CYS A 344 20.40 16.35 -4.40
CA CYS A 344 21.78 16.17 -4.83
C CYS A 344 22.48 17.51 -5.12
N ASN A 345 21.79 18.64 -4.91
CA ASN A 345 22.26 20.00 -5.09
C ASN A 345 23.02 20.17 -6.42
N TRP A 346 22.39 19.74 -7.52
CA TRP A 346 23.00 19.83 -8.84
C TRP A 346 23.33 21.29 -9.16
N LYS A 347 24.56 21.54 -9.57
CA LYS A 347 24.97 22.83 -10.12
C LYS A 347 24.41 23.01 -11.53
N HIS A 348 24.30 24.26 -11.97
CA HIS A 348 23.83 24.59 -13.31
C HIS A 348 24.55 23.80 -14.43
N GLU A 349 25.87 23.64 -14.34
CA GLU A 349 26.67 22.86 -15.29
C GLU A 349 26.31 21.36 -15.36
N GLN A 350 25.83 20.78 -14.26
CA GLN A 350 25.39 19.37 -14.23
C GLN A 350 24.01 19.24 -14.87
N LEU A 351 23.14 20.24 -14.65
CA LEU A 351 21.84 20.33 -15.30
C LEU A 351 21.99 20.48 -16.82
N ASP A 352 22.88 21.35 -17.28
CA ASP A 352 23.14 21.56 -18.72
C ASP A 352 23.70 20.30 -19.38
N ARG A 353 24.61 19.59 -18.71
CA ARG A 353 25.12 18.30 -19.19
C ARG A 353 23.99 17.26 -19.32
N HIS A 354 23.08 17.22 -18.35
CA HIS A 354 21.93 16.32 -18.43
C HIS A 354 21.01 16.67 -19.60
N LYS A 355 20.71 17.95 -19.81
CA LYS A 355 19.90 18.43 -20.95
C LYS A 355 20.48 18.04 -22.30
N ARG A 356 21.81 18.14 -22.47
CA ARG A 356 22.51 17.80 -23.73
C ARG A 356 22.64 16.29 -24.01
N SER A 357 22.39 15.44 -23.00
CA SER A 357 22.54 13.98 -23.11
C SER A 357 21.26 13.26 -23.56
N LYS A 358 20.16 14.00 -23.68
CA LYS A 358 18.90 13.57 -24.30
C LYS A 358 18.87 14.05 -25.74
#